data_AF-A0A1I3UN36-F1
#
_entry.id   AF-A0A1I3UN36-F1
#
_cell.length_a   1.000
_cell.length_b   1.000
_cell.length_c   1.000
_cell.angle_alpha   90.00
_cell.angle_beta   90.00
_cell.angle_gamma   90.00
#
_symmetry.space_group_name_H-M   'P 1'
#
loop_
_entity.id
_entity.type
_entity.pdbx_description
1 polymer ?
#
loop_
_entity_poly.entity_id
_entity_poly.type
_entity_poly.pdbx_seq_one_letter_code
_entity_poly.pdbx_strand_id
1 'polypeptide(L)' 'MRLPERATMTVTETARILGIHRDTAYDAVRRGDLPAIRVGRAILVPTALLAAMLGLPAPGAGDVAPP' A
#
# COMPACT_ATOMS: atom_id res chain seq x y z
N MET A 1 5.01 -18.61 -7.67
CA MET A 1 5.07 -17.19 -7.31
C MET A 1 4.60 -17.05 -5.87
N ARG A 2 5.50 -16.79 -4.92
CA ARG A 2 5.15 -16.66 -3.50
C ARG A 2 4.63 -15.24 -3.26
N LEU A 3 3.39 -15.10 -2.79
CA LEU A 3 2.85 -13.80 -2.40
C LEU A 3 3.41 -13.43 -1.02
N PRO A 4 3.78 -12.16 -0.79
CA PRO A 4 4.24 -11.71 0.52
C PRO A 4 3.13 -11.88 1.57
N GLU A 5 3.53 -12.10 2.84
CA GLU A 5 2.62 -12.36 3.96
C GLU A 5 1.51 -11.31 4.13
N ARG A 6 1.77 -10.07 3.67
CA ARG A 6 0.76 -9.01 3.50
C ARG A 6 0.83 -8.36 2.13
N ALA A 7 0.19 -8.99 1.14
CA ALA A 7 0.11 -8.47 -0.23
C ALA A 7 -0.77 -7.20 -0.36
N THR A 8 -1.62 -6.93 0.62
CA THR A 8 -2.48 -5.74 0.65
C THR A 8 -2.59 -5.15 2.05
N MET A 9 -2.96 -3.88 2.12
CA MET A 9 -3.26 -3.15 3.35
C MET A 9 -4.51 -2.29 3.19
N THR A 10 -5.08 -1.82 4.29
CA THR A 10 -6.23 -0.91 4.25
C THR A 10 -5.82 0.52 3.90
N VAL A 11 -6.76 1.33 3.41
CA VAL A 11 -6.54 2.76 3.16
C VAL A 11 -6.04 3.50 4.42
N THR A 12 -6.53 3.12 5.59
CA THR A 12 -6.10 3.71 6.87
C THR A 12 -4.64 3.38 7.19
N GLU A 13 -4.19 2.15 6.92
CA GLU A 13 -2.78 1.78 7.07
C GLU A 13 -1.92 2.55 6.08
N THR A 14 -2.34 2.66 4.83
CA THR A 14 -1.66 3.46 3.80
C THR A 14 -1.53 4.93 4.22
N ALA A 15 -2.60 5.52 4.76
CA ALA A 15 -2.60 6.91 5.24
C ALA A 15 -1.53 7.15 6.31
N ARG A 16 -1.40 6.21 7.26
CA ARG A 16 -0.38 6.25 8.32
C ARG A 16 1.04 6.17 7.76
N ILE A 17 1.28 5.30 6.77
CA ILE A 17 2.59 5.14 6.13
C ILE A 17 2.96 6.41 5.34
N LEU A 18 2.02 6.99 4.62
CA LEU A 18 2.24 8.20 3.82
C LEU A 18 2.27 9.50 4.65
N GLY A 19 1.92 9.43 5.94
CA GLY A 19 1.87 10.61 6.80
C GLY A 19 0.73 11.59 6.45
N ILE A 20 -0.37 11.10 5.89
CA ILE A 20 -1.52 11.92 5.47
C ILE A 20 -2.78 11.58 6.29
N HIS A 21 -3.75 12.50 6.30
CA HIS A 21 -5.04 12.25 6.94
C HIS A 21 -5.80 11.11 6.23
N ARG A 22 -6.57 10.32 6.99
CA ARG A 22 -7.35 9.20 6.45
C ARG A 22 -8.26 9.62 5.29
N ASP A 23 -8.90 10.79 5.41
CA ASP A 23 -9.85 11.27 4.41
C ASP A 23 -9.11 11.66 3.12
N THR A 24 -7.92 12.26 3.24
CA THR A 24 -7.03 12.54 2.11
C THR A 24 -6.63 11.26 1.38
N ALA A 25 -6.35 10.17 2.10
CA ALA A 25 -6.03 8.88 1.50
C ALA A 25 -7.24 8.27 0.77
N TYR A 26 -8.45 8.35 1.37
CA TYR A 26 -9.67 7.91 0.69
C TYR A 26 -9.95 8.73 -0.57
N ASP A 27 -9.73 10.04 -0.53
CA ASP A 27 -9.92 10.91 -1.70
C ASP A 27 -8.89 10.64 -2.78
N ALA A 28 -7.62 10.41 -2.41
CA ALA A 28 -6.58 9.97 -3.34
C ALA A 28 -6.95 8.64 -4.01
N VAL A 29 -7.52 7.68 -3.28
CA VAL A 29 -8.06 6.44 -3.86
C VAL A 29 -9.25 6.72 -4.78
N ARG A 30 -10.15 7.64 -4.43
CA ARG A 30 -11.28 8.02 -5.28
C ARG A 30 -10.84 8.72 -6.57
N ARG A 31 -9.80 9.54 -6.50
CA ARG A 31 -9.20 10.24 -7.65
C ARG A 31 -8.33 9.34 -8.53
N GLY A 32 -7.86 8.21 -7.99
CA GLY A 32 -6.95 7.29 -8.67
C GLY A 32 -5.47 7.63 -8.46
N ASP A 33 -5.15 8.59 -7.59
CA ASP A 33 -3.77 8.92 -7.19
C ASP A 33 -3.12 7.77 -6.41
N LEU A 34 -3.92 6.99 -5.68
CA LEU A 34 -3.46 5.80 -4.93
C LEU A 34 -4.00 4.50 -5.53
N PRO A 35 -3.15 3.47 -5.68
CA PRO A 35 -3.56 2.18 -6.20
C PRO A 35 -4.47 1.48 -5.18
N ALA A 36 -5.63 1.02 -5.64
CA ALA A 36 -6.59 0.33 -4.79
C ALA A 36 -7.35 -0.77 -5.53
N ILE A 37 -7.65 -1.84 -4.81
CA ILE A 37 -8.49 -2.97 -5.22
C ILE A 37 -9.72 -2.96 -4.31
N ARG A 38 -10.91 -2.99 -4.92
CA ARG A 38 -12.17 -3.12 -4.19
C ARG A 38 -12.61 -4.58 -4.16
N VAL A 39 -12.77 -5.14 -2.97
CA VAL A 39 -13.29 -6.50 -2.76
C VAL A 39 -14.54 -6.39 -1.88
N GLY A 40 -15.70 -6.44 -2.53
CA GLY A 40 -16.98 -6.16 -1.86
C GLY A 40 -17.00 -4.75 -1.28
N ARG A 41 -17.07 -4.66 0.06
CA ARG A 41 -17.07 -3.38 0.81
C ARG A 41 -15.68 -2.92 1.24
N ALA A 42 -14.66 -3.76 1.08
CA ALA A 42 -13.30 -3.44 1.49
C ALA A 42 -12.55 -2.72 0.36
N ILE A 43 -11.74 -1.73 0.75
CA ILE A 43 -10.79 -1.06 -0.13
C ILE A 43 -9.39 -1.44 0.35
N LEU A 44 -8.66 -2.13 -0.51
CA LEU A 44 -7.34 -2.69 -0.24
C LEU A 44 -6.31 -2.01 -1.15
N VAL A 45 -5.23 -1.52 -0.57
CA VAL A 45 -4.08 -0.95 -1.27
C VAL A 45 -3.04 -2.05 -1.45
N PRO A 46 -2.65 -2.40 -2.70
CA PRO A 46 -1.60 -3.37 -2.94
C PRO A 46 -0.26 -2.85 -2.46
N THR A 47 0.37 -3.59 -1.54
CA THR A 47 1.64 -3.19 -0.91
C THR A 47 2.75 -3.04 -1.95
N ALA A 48 2.78 -3.90 -2.97
CA ALA A 48 3.79 -3.86 -4.02
C ALA A 48 3.68 -2.59 -4.89
N LEU A 49 2.46 -2.15 -5.23
CA LEU A 49 2.26 -0.92 -6.02
C LEU A 49 2.59 0.32 -5.19
N LEU A 50 2.20 0.33 -3.92
CA LEU A 50 2.57 1.41 -3.01
C LEU A 50 4.09 1.52 -2.86
N ALA A 51 4.78 0.40 -2.65
CA ALA A 51 6.24 0.36 -2.56
C ALA A 51 6.90 0.89 -3.84
N ALA A 52 6.40 0.47 -5.02
CA ALA A 52 6.89 0.97 -6.30
C ALA A 52 6.72 2.49 -6.46
N MET A 53 5.59 3.07 -6.02
CA MET A 53 5.38 4.52 -6.02
C MET A 53 6.36 5.27 -5.12
N LEU A 54 6.77 4.64 -4.01
CA LEU A 54 7.74 5.20 -3.07
C LEU A 54 9.20 4.96 -3.49
N GLY A 55 9.44 4.29 -4.62
CA GLY A 55 10.79 3.88 -5.04
C GLY A 55 11.41 2.80 -4.15
N LEU A 56 10.60 2.12 -3.35
CA LEU A 56 11.04 1.05 -2.46
C LEU A 56 10.98 -0.32 -3.19
N PRO A 57 11.94 -1.21 -2.93
CA PRO A 57 11.86 -2.58 -3.40
C PRO A 57 10.61 -3.25 -2.82
N ALA A 58 9.94 -4.08 -3.62
CA ALA A 58 8.73 -4.75 -3.19
C ALA A 58 8.98 -5.54 -1.88
N PRO A 59 8.13 -5.39 -0.85
CA PRO A 59 8.31 -6.10 0.41
C PRO A 59 8.21 -7.61 0.14
N GLY A 60 9.31 -8.30 0.40
CA GLY A 60 9.57 -9.66 -0.05
C GLY A 60 10.93 -9.84 -0.74
N ALA A 61 11.64 -8.76 -1.05
CA ALA A 61 12.97 -8.81 -1.68
C ALA A 61 14.15 -9.01 -0.72
N GLY A 62 13.94 -9.02 0.60
CA GLY A 62 15.00 -9.36 1.56
C GLY A 62 14.79 -8.70 2.91
N ASP A 63 14.62 -9.54 3.92
CA ASP A 63 15.20 -9.25 5.22
C ASP A 63 16.72 -9.11 5.03
N VAL A 64 17.20 -7.88 4.87
CA VAL A 64 18.61 -7.53 5.05
C VAL A 64 18.65 -6.17 5.73
N ALA A 65 18.76 -6.18 7.05
CA ALA A 65 19.20 -5.02 7.82
C ALA A 65 20.62 -4.61 7.33
N PRO A 66 20.94 -3.31 7.19
CA PRO A 66 22.32 -2.90 6.94
C PRO A 66 23.19 -3.21 8.17
N PRO A 67 24.49 -3.56 7.99
CA PRO A 67 25.43 -3.71 9.09
C PRO A 67 25.69 -2.39 9.83
#